data_AF-A0A7C9GN35-F1
#
_entry.id   AF-A0A7C9GN35-F1
#
_cell.length_a   1.000
_cell.length_b   1.000
_cell.length_c   1.000
_cell.angle_alpha   90.00
_cell.angle_beta   90.00
_cell.angle_gamma   90.00
#
_symmetry.space_group_name_H-M   'P 1'
#
loop_
_entity.id
_entity.type
_entity.pdbx_description
1 polymer ?
#
loop_
_entity_poly.entity_id
_entity_poly.type
_entity_poly.pdbx_seq_one_letter_code
_entity_poly.pdbx_strand_id
1 'polypeptide(L)' 'MIYSLQFEKRALKEWKKLGHPVKDQLKKKLVERLENPHVPSARLSGRANRCKIKLRSSGYRLV' A
#
# COMPACT_ATOMS: atom_id res chain seq x y z
N MET A 1 -16.01 8.56 1.35
CA MET A 1 -14.89 8.08 0.50
C MET A 1 -14.42 9.24 -0.37
N ILE A 2 -13.15 9.63 -0.30
CA ILE A 2 -12.63 10.81 -1.05
C ILE A 2 -11.48 10.45 -2.01
N TYR A 3 -10.84 9.27 -1.84
CA TYR A 3 -9.65 8.90 -2.60
C TYR A 3 -9.87 7.68 -3.50
N SER A 4 -9.34 7.73 -4.71
CA SER A 4 -9.29 6.60 -5.66
C SER A 4 -7.90 5.96 -5.65
N LEU A 5 -7.86 4.64 -5.84
CA LEU A 5 -6.61 3.89 -5.91
C LEU A 5 -6.10 3.87 -7.36
N GLN A 6 -4.87 4.31 -7.56
CA GLN A 6 -4.18 4.18 -8.83
C GLN A 6 -2.79 3.60 -8.63
N PHE A 7 -2.44 2.59 -9.42
CA PHE A 7 -1.09 2.02 -9.44
C PHE A 7 -0.26 2.67 -10.54
N GLU A 8 0.99 2.99 -10.23
CA GLU A 8 2.00 3.28 -11.25
C GLU A 8 2.20 2.05 -12.15
N LYS A 9 2.51 2.25 -13.45
CA LYS A 9 2.73 1.13 -14.39
C LYS A 9 3.75 0.10 -13.88
N ARG A 10 4.83 0.54 -13.22
CA ARG A 10 5.84 -0.36 -12.64
C ARG A 10 5.27 -1.14 -11.46
N ALA A 11 4.64 -0.44 -10.52
CA ALA A 11 3.98 -1.04 -9.36
C ALA A 11 2.87 -2.02 -9.76
N LEU A 12 2.10 -1.75 -10.81
CA LEU A 12 1.07 -2.67 -11.31
C LEU A 12 1.66 -3.97 -11.86
N LYS A 13 2.81 -3.91 -12.53
CA LYS A 13 3.53 -5.11 -13.00
C LYS A 13 4.01 -5.96 -11.82
N GLU A 14 4.57 -5.33 -10.79
CA GLU A 14 5.00 -6.02 -9.57
C GLU A 14 3.81 -6.58 -8.79
N TRP A 15 2.74 -5.79 -8.65
CA TRP A 15 1.48 -6.21 -8.04
C TRP A 15 0.94 -7.48 -8.70
N LYS A 16 0.91 -7.54 -10.03
CA LYS A 16 0.44 -8.73 -10.77
C LYS A 16 1.27 -9.98 -10.47
N LYS A 17 2.57 -9.84 -10.21
CA LYS A 17 3.48 -10.95 -9.86
C LYS A 17 3.33 -11.46 -8.42
N LEU A 18 2.66 -10.71 -7.54
CA LEU A 18 2.44 -11.15 -6.16
C LEU A 18 1.52 -12.38 -6.10
N GLY A 19 1.83 -13.31 -5.21
CA GLY A 19 0.95 -14.44 -4.88
C GLY A 19 -0.37 -13.99 -4.26
N HIS A 20 -1.40 -14.83 -4.40
CA HIS A 20 -2.75 -14.57 -3.87
C HIS A 20 -2.77 -14.14 -2.38
N PRO A 21 -2.10 -14.83 -1.43
CA PRO A 21 -2.19 -14.45 -0.01
C PRO A 21 -1.59 -13.07 0.29
N VAL A 22 -0.55 -12.67 -0.43
CA VAL A 22 0.10 -11.35 -0.25
C VAL A 22 -0.79 -10.25 -0.83
N LYS A 23 -1.40 -10.48 -2.00
CA LYS A 23 -2.36 -9.55 -2.61
C LYS A 23 -3.54 -9.27 -1.68
N ASP A 24 -4.12 -10.29 -1.06
CA ASP A 24 -5.27 -10.10 -0.17
C ASP A 24 -4.93 -9.34 1.09
N GLN A 25 -3.77 -9.65 1.70
CA GLN A 25 -3.26 -8.90 2.85
C GLN A 25 -3.02 -7.42 2.51
N LEU A 26 -2.41 -7.13 1.35
CA LEU A 26 -2.21 -5.77 0.89
C LEU A 26 -3.53 -5.08 0.54
N LYS A 27 -4.48 -5.78 -0.08
CA LYS A 27 -5.79 -5.23 -0.46
C LYS A 27 -6.56 -4.76 0.77
N LYS A 28 -6.60 -5.55 1.84
CA LYS A 28 -7.21 -5.13 3.12
C LYS A 28 -6.59 -3.83 3.64
N LYS A 29 -5.25 -3.74 3.63
CA LYS A 29 -4.54 -2.55 4.07
C LYS A 29 -4.74 -1.35 3.14
N LEU A 30 -4.88 -1.56 1.83
CA LEU A 30 -5.17 -0.50 0.86
C LEU A 30 -6.56 0.10 1.10
N VAL A 31 -7.58 -0.73 1.37
CA VAL A 31 -8.93 -0.24 1.71
C VAL A 31 -8.90 0.64 2.95
N GLU A 32 -8.21 0.22 4.02
CA GLU A 32 -8.00 1.04 5.22
C GLU A 32 -7.36 2.41 4.89
N ARG A 33 -6.45 2.47 3.90
CA ARG A 33 -5.81 3.72 3.47
C ARG A 33 -6.69 4.59 2.58
N LEU A 34 -7.63 4.01 1.84
CA LEU A 34 -8.59 4.79 1.05
C LEU A 34 -9.60 5.50 1.96
N GLU A 35 -9.91 4.89 3.10
CA GLU A 35 -10.73 5.50 4.15
C GLU A 35 -9.94 6.54 4.96
N ASN A 36 -8.72 6.20 5.38
CA ASN A 36 -7.85 7.11 6.12
C ASN A 36 -6.42 7.13 5.52
N PRO A 37 -6.14 8.04 4.56
CA PRO A 37 -4.85 8.09 3.87
C PRO A 37 -3.72 8.66 4.75
N HIS A 38 -4.07 9.45 5.76
CA HIS A 38 -3.12 10.12 6.64
C HIS A 38 -2.85 9.27 7.87
N VAL A 39 -1.93 8.30 7.73
CA VAL A 39 -1.44 7.48 8.85
C VAL A 39 -0.04 7.97 9.25
N PRO A 40 0.11 8.73 10.37
CA PRO A 40 1.40 9.31 10.77
C PRO A 40 2.50 8.28 10.96
N SER A 41 2.20 7.12 11.54
CA SER A 41 3.15 6.02 11.76
C SER A 41 3.63 5.34 10.46
N ALA A 42 2.85 5.44 9.39
CA ALA A 42 3.19 4.89 8.08
C ALA A 42 3.95 5.90 7.20
N ARG A 43 4.06 7.17 7.61
CA ARG A 43 4.65 8.23 6.80
C ARG A 43 6.10 7.92 6.41
N LEU A 44 6.48 8.22 5.18
CA LEU A 44 7.88 8.22 4.76
C LEU A 44 8.57 9.50 5.25
N SER A 45 9.77 9.34 5.82
CA SER A 45 10.61 10.46 6.24
C SER A 45 10.96 11.32 5.03
N GLY A 46 10.78 12.64 5.15
CA GLY A 46 11.17 13.61 4.13
C GLY A 46 10.16 13.86 3.00
N ARG A 47 8.96 13.26 3.00
CA ARG A 47 7.90 13.58 2.01
C ARG A 47 6.51 13.65 2.63
N ALA A 48 5.79 14.73 2.34
CA ALA A 48 4.36 14.84 2.65
C ALA A 48 3.57 13.84 1.77
N ASN A 49 2.48 13.29 2.32
CA ASN A 49 1.50 12.46 1.61
C ASN A 49 2.00 11.13 1.01
N ARG A 50 3.11 10.58 1.51
CA ARG A 50 3.49 9.19 1.20
C ARG A 50 3.48 8.32 2.46
N CYS A 51 2.76 7.20 2.37
CA CYS A 51 2.60 6.24 3.46
C CYS A 51 3.04 4.84 2.99
N LYS A 52 3.74 4.10 3.84
CA LYS A 52 4.19 2.73 3.56
C LYS A 52 3.24 1.70 4.20
N ILE A 53 2.95 0.62 3.48
CA ILE A 53 2.31 -0.59 4.03
C ILE A 53 3.40 -1.65 4.16
N LYS A 54 3.57 -2.22 5.36
CA LYS A 54 4.55 -3.28 5.64
C LYS A 54 3.83 -4.55 6.03
N LEU A 55 4.09 -5.64 5.32
CA LEU A 55 3.71 -6.99 5.72
C LEU A 55 4.96 -7.68 6.27
N ARG A 56 5.19 -7.53 7.58
CA ARG A 56 6.43 -7.99 8.23
C ARG A 56 6.63 -9.50 8.13
N SER A 57 5.55 -10.26 8.32
CA SER A 57 5.57 -11.74 8.24
C SER A 57 5.95 -12.24 6.85
N SER A 58 5.48 -11.55 5.81
CA SER A 58 5.65 -11.96 4.42
C SER A 58 6.87 -11.29 3.75
N GLY A 59 7.56 -10.36 4.43
CA GLY A 59 8.72 -9.66 3.88
C GLY A 59 8.41 -8.60 2.82
N TYR A 60 7.17 -8.12 2.69
CA TYR A 60 6.78 -7.16 1.64
C TYR A 60 6.61 -5.73 2.15
N ARG A 61 6.92 -4.77 1.28
CA ARG A 61 6.66 -3.33 1.49
C ARG A 61 6.01 -2.73 0.26
N LEU A 62 4.85 -2.10 0.44
CA LEU A 62 4.17 -1.29 -0.58
C LEU A 62 4.29 0.19 -0.20
N VAL A 63 4.55 1.04 -1.18
CA VAL A 63 4.72 2.50 -1.04
C VAL A 63 3.86 3.20 -2.05
#